data_AF-A0A7L1TT58-F1
#
_entry.id   AF-A0A7L1TT58-F1
#
_cell.length_a   1.000
_cell.length_b   1.000
_cell.length_c   1.000
_cell.angle_alpha   90.00
_cell.angle_beta   90.00
_cell.angle_gamma   90.00
#
_symmetry.space_group_name_H-M   'P 1'
#
loop_
_entity.id
_entity.type
_entity.pdbx_description
1 polymer ?
#
loop_
_entity_poly.entity_id
_entity_poly.type
_entity_poly.pdbx_seq_one_letter_code
_entity_poly.pdbx_strand_id
1 'polypeptide(L)'
;MPLQQGSARVRQRTVLLVGIAVLLAALVLAVVLASLLTHGRHEVSPKMLKWKDRGTTKNLQEVVLGRCYNYITAQHPELGDKDCLKIWESLKDAFIYKNPCNITPEDYQPLMELASHPIPCNKSLFWSKTGDLVHRYTKSNQNFLTLEDTLLGYMADRISWCGDPSAPGINYESCPKRNECESNPGSVFWKMASKMFAEAACGVVQVMLNGSVEAGAFRSSSIFGSIEIFNLDPDKVSEVHIWLMQNIGGPQSESCSGHSIQRLISILEERNFKIICEDNYRPVQLLQCVHNPDHTDCRLCTNST
;
A
#
# COMPACT_ATOMS: atom_id res chain seq x y z
N MET A 1 -94.68 19.38 24.02
CA MET A 1 -93.68 20.45 23.82
C MET A 1 -92.30 19.88 24.14
N PRO A 2 -91.38 19.79 23.17
CA PRO A 2 -90.03 19.25 23.35
C PRO A 2 -88.97 20.35 23.58
N LEU A 3 -87.74 19.92 23.86
CA LEU A 3 -86.46 20.65 23.99
C LEU A 3 -86.13 21.28 25.35
N GLN A 4 -85.31 20.59 26.16
CA GLN A 4 -84.19 21.23 26.88
C GLN A 4 -83.14 20.28 27.53
N GLN A 5 -82.86 19.10 26.98
CA GLN A 5 -81.77 18.23 27.50
C GLN A 5 -80.59 17.99 26.54
N GLY A 6 -80.60 18.57 25.34
CA GLY A 6 -79.52 18.42 24.34
C GLY A 6 -78.30 19.33 24.53
N SER A 7 -78.42 20.44 25.26
CA SER A 7 -77.43 21.54 25.22
C SER A 7 -76.17 21.29 26.06
N ALA A 8 -76.29 20.70 27.27
CA ALA A 8 -75.16 20.52 28.17
C ALA A 8 -74.17 19.43 27.71
N ARG A 9 -74.69 18.31 27.18
CA ARG A 9 -73.88 17.18 26.66
C ARG A 9 -73.13 17.56 25.38
N VAL A 10 -73.74 18.37 24.52
CA VAL A 10 -73.09 18.91 23.32
C VAL A 10 -71.97 19.86 23.72
N ARG A 11 -72.22 20.79 24.64
CA ARG A 11 -71.20 21.74 25.13
C ARG A 11 -70.00 21.03 25.77
N GLN A 12 -70.22 19.98 26.55
CA GLN A 12 -69.14 19.20 27.17
C GLN A 12 -68.32 18.40 26.15
N ARG A 13 -68.97 17.84 25.11
CA ARG A 13 -68.27 17.18 23.99
C ARG A 13 -67.49 18.18 23.14
N THR A 14 -68.04 19.38 22.90
CA THR A 14 -67.34 20.45 22.18
C THR A 14 -66.10 20.92 22.94
N VAL A 15 -66.20 21.10 24.27
CA VAL A 15 -65.04 21.47 25.11
C VAL A 15 -63.97 20.38 25.11
N LEU A 16 -64.36 19.10 25.16
CA LEU A 16 -63.43 17.98 25.09
C LEU A 16 -62.74 17.90 23.71
N LEU A 17 -63.49 18.05 22.62
CA LEU A 17 -62.97 18.05 21.26
C LEU A 17 -62.02 19.23 21.01
N VAL A 18 -62.36 20.42 21.51
CA VAL A 18 -61.48 21.59 21.46
C VAL A 18 -60.21 21.35 22.29
N GLY A 19 -60.33 20.76 23.49
CA GLY A 19 -59.17 20.39 24.31
C GLY A 19 -58.23 19.41 23.62
N ILE A 20 -58.77 18.37 22.98
CA ILE A 20 -58.00 17.38 22.20
C ILE A 20 -57.35 18.06 20.98
N ALA A 21 -58.08 18.92 20.26
CA ALA A 21 -57.55 19.64 19.11
C ALA A 21 -56.39 20.59 19.49
N VAL A 22 -56.50 21.27 20.64
CA VAL A 22 -55.43 22.13 21.17
C VAL A 22 -54.21 21.30 21.59
N LEU A 23 -54.41 20.15 22.23
CA LEU A 23 -53.33 19.22 22.58
C LEU A 23 -52.61 18.69 21.34
N LEU A 24 -53.35 18.29 20.31
CA LEU A 24 -52.78 17.82 19.04
C LEU A 24 -52.01 18.94 18.32
N ALA A 25 -52.56 20.16 18.28
CA ALA A 25 -51.87 21.30 17.70
C ALA A 25 -50.56 21.63 18.44
N ALA A 26 -50.56 21.57 19.78
CA ALA A 26 -49.37 21.78 20.60
C ALA A 26 -48.30 20.68 20.36
N LEU A 27 -48.73 19.42 20.22
CA LEU A 27 -47.85 18.29 19.89
C LEU A 27 -47.21 18.45 18.51
N VAL A 28 -48.01 18.81 17.50
CA VAL A 28 -47.49 19.09 16.15
C VAL A 28 -46.52 20.26 16.18
N LEU A 29 -46.83 21.32 16.91
CA LEU A 29 -45.94 22.47 17.05
C LEU A 29 -44.62 22.08 17.73
N ALA A 30 -44.68 21.24 18.78
CA ALA A 30 -43.48 20.75 19.46
C ALA A 30 -42.62 19.86 18.56
N VAL A 31 -43.24 18.99 17.74
CA VAL A 31 -42.53 18.16 16.76
C VAL A 31 -41.91 19.02 15.66
N VAL A 32 -42.64 20.03 15.15
CA VAL A 32 -42.11 20.96 14.15
C VAL A 32 -40.94 21.78 14.73
N LEU A 33 -41.08 22.31 15.94
CA LEU A 33 -40.01 23.03 16.63
C LEU A 33 -38.80 22.13 16.91
N ALA A 34 -39.01 20.89 17.36
CA ALA A 34 -37.94 19.91 17.53
C ALA A 34 -37.27 19.61 16.18
N SER A 35 -38.05 19.43 15.10
CA SER A 35 -37.52 19.18 13.77
C SER A 35 -36.66 20.36 13.27
N LEU A 36 -37.11 21.61 13.47
CA LEU A 36 -36.37 22.83 13.11
C LEU A 36 -35.10 23.00 13.94
N LEU A 37 -35.15 22.67 15.24
CA LEU A 37 -33.99 22.67 16.13
C LEU A 37 -32.97 21.59 15.74
N THR A 38 -33.43 20.43 15.25
CA THR A 38 -32.54 19.37 14.74
C THR A 38 -32.01 19.64 13.33
N HIS A 39 -32.80 20.29 12.46
CA HIS A 39 -32.37 20.65 11.09
C HIS A 39 -31.36 21.82 11.08
N GLY A 40 -31.36 22.67 12.12
CA GLY A 40 -30.39 23.75 12.29
C GLY A 40 -29.00 23.29 12.78
N ARG A 41 -28.86 22.03 13.21
CA ARG A 41 -27.55 21.39 13.29
C ARG A 41 -27.16 21.00 11.87
N HIS A 42 -26.50 21.92 11.17
CA HIS A 42 -25.55 21.51 10.14
C HIS A 42 -24.67 20.42 10.78
N GLU A 43 -24.75 19.18 10.30
CA GLU A 43 -23.64 18.26 10.43
C GLU A 43 -22.46 18.98 9.80
N VAL A 44 -21.66 19.63 10.64
CA VAL A 44 -20.30 19.97 10.28
C VAL A 44 -19.61 18.63 10.18
N SER A 45 -19.79 17.97 9.01
CA SER A 45 -19.00 16.79 8.67
C SER A 45 -17.55 17.19 8.93
N PRO A 46 -16.86 16.49 9.84
CA PRO A 46 -15.50 16.88 10.20
C PRO A 46 -14.70 17.04 8.92
N LYS A 47 -14.16 18.24 8.70
CA LYS A 47 -13.43 18.53 7.47
C LYS A 47 -12.18 17.67 7.48
N MET A 48 -12.21 16.60 6.69
CA MET A 48 -11.07 15.69 6.54
C MET A 48 -9.83 16.45 6.10
N LEU A 49 -8.68 15.96 6.51
CA LEU A 49 -7.39 16.46 6.07
C LEU A 49 -7.26 16.28 4.55
N LYS A 50 -6.66 17.26 3.88
CA LYS A 50 -6.50 17.26 2.42
C LYS A 50 -5.03 17.08 2.05
N TRP A 51 -4.79 16.22 1.07
CA TRP A 51 -3.46 15.81 0.64
C TRP A 51 -3.34 15.76 -0.89
N LYS A 52 -2.12 15.55 -1.40
CA LYS A 52 -1.84 15.60 -2.85
C LYS A 52 -1.84 14.24 -3.54
N ASP A 53 -1.86 13.12 -2.82
CA ASP A 53 -1.99 11.79 -3.43
C ASP A 53 -3.43 11.30 -3.46
N ARG A 54 -3.67 10.24 -4.23
CA ARG A 54 -4.94 9.51 -4.22
C ARG A 54 -5.26 9.03 -2.80
N GLY A 55 -6.52 9.13 -2.42
CA GLY A 55 -7.01 8.62 -1.15
C GLY A 55 -6.92 7.10 -1.04
N THR A 56 -7.43 6.60 0.08
CA THR A 56 -7.52 5.17 0.36
C THR A 56 -8.22 4.43 -0.77
N THR A 57 -7.69 3.27 -1.16
CA THR A 57 -8.29 2.40 -2.17
C THR A 57 -9.70 2.01 -1.75
N LYS A 58 -10.69 2.17 -2.65
CA LYS A 58 -12.07 1.75 -2.39
C LYS A 58 -12.12 0.25 -2.12
N ASN A 59 -12.97 -0.18 -1.17
CA ASN A 59 -13.12 -1.57 -0.78
C ASN A 59 -11.79 -2.19 -0.30
N LEU A 60 -11.00 -1.40 0.45
CA LEU A 60 -9.67 -1.78 0.92
C LEU A 60 -9.70 -3.12 1.66
N GLN A 61 -10.70 -3.31 2.53
CA GLN A 61 -10.88 -4.53 3.31
C GLN A 61 -11.01 -5.76 2.39
N GLU A 62 -11.91 -5.68 1.41
CA GLU A 62 -12.19 -6.77 0.47
C GLU A 62 -10.96 -7.08 -0.39
N VAL A 63 -10.23 -6.05 -0.84
CA VAL A 63 -8.99 -6.22 -1.60
C VAL A 63 -7.92 -6.93 -0.78
N VAL A 64 -7.67 -6.48 0.46
CA VAL A 64 -6.65 -7.07 1.33
C VAL A 64 -7.03 -8.49 1.72
N LEU A 65 -8.26 -8.74 2.14
CA LEU A 65 -8.73 -10.08 2.51
C LEU A 65 -8.68 -11.04 1.31
N GLY A 66 -9.16 -10.61 0.15
CA GLY A 66 -9.12 -11.41 -1.07
C GLY A 66 -7.69 -11.80 -1.47
N ARG A 67 -6.75 -10.86 -1.38
CA ARG A 67 -5.33 -11.12 -1.65
C ARG A 67 -4.70 -12.04 -0.61
N CYS A 68 -4.97 -11.82 0.67
CA CYS A 68 -4.47 -12.66 1.75
C CYS A 68 -4.90 -14.11 1.56
N TYR A 69 -6.21 -14.35 1.40
CA TYR A 69 -6.72 -15.71 1.19
C TYR A 69 -6.15 -16.33 -0.09
N ASN A 70 -6.14 -15.60 -1.21
CA ASN A 70 -5.55 -16.12 -2.45
C ASN A 70 -4.07 -16.53 -2.27
N TYR A 71 -3.29 -15.75 -1.51
CA TYR A 71 -1.90 -16.06 -1.24
C TYR A 71 -1.77 -17.36 -0.44
N ILE A 72 -2.46 -17.47 0.71
CA ILE A 72 -2.27 -18.59 1.64
C ILE A 72 -3.01 -19.87 1.23
N THR A 73 -4.06 -19.79 0.42
CA THR A 73 -4.83 -20.99 0.02
C THR A 73 -4.44 -21.52 -1.35
N ALA A 74 -4.13 -20.63 -2.31
CA ALA A 74 -3.91 -21.03 -3.70
C ALA A 74 -2.43 -21.04 -4.10
N GLN A 75 -1.61 -20.12 -3.56
CA GLN A 75 -0.20 -19.99 -3.95
C GLN A 75 0.74 -20.67 -2.96
N HIS A 76 0.45 -20.55 -1.66
CA HIS A 76 1.31 -20.99 -0.56
C HIS A 76 0.51 -21.74 0.51
N PRO A 77 -0.06 -22.92 0.19
CA PRO A 77 -0.88 -23.70 1.13
C PRO A 77 -0.15 -24.08 2.43
N GLU A 78 1.19 -24.09 2.42
CA GLU A 78 2.03 -24.27 3.61
C GLU A 78 1.88 -23.16 4.65
N LEU A 79 1.34 -22.00 4.27
CA LEU A 79 1.04 -20.85 5.14
C LEU A 79 -0.44 -20.80 5.55
N GLY A 80 -1.20 -21.89 5.35
CA GLY A 80 -2.65 -21.92 5.55
C GLY A 80 -3.13 -21.69 7.00
N ASP A 81 -2.22 -21.64 7.97
CA ASP A 81 -2.51 -21.31 9.38
C ASP A 81 -2.59 -19.80 9.67
N LYS A 82 -2.20 -18.95 8.70
CA LYS A 82 -2.30 -17.49 8.80
C LYS A 82 -3.75 -17.02 8.88
N ASP A 83 -4.05 -16.16 9.86
CA ASP A 83 -5.37 -15.59 10.08
C ASP A 83 -5.54 -14.26 9.31
N CYS A 84 -6.12 -14.34 8.11
CA CYS A 84 -6.32 -13.17 7.26
C CYS A 84 -7.20 -12.08 7.87
N LEU A 85 -8.15 -12.44 8.75
CA LEU A 85 -8.98 -11.45 9.44
C LEU A 85 -8.15 -10.68 10.47
N LYS A 86 -7.31 -11.36 11.26
CA LYS A 86 -6.39 -10.68 12.19
C LYS A 86 -5.36 -9.83 11.47
N ILE A 87 -4.82 -10.31 10.35
CA ILE A 87 -3.90 -9.54 9.51
C ILE A 87 -4.56 -8.25 9.03
N TRP A 88 -5.80 -8.34 8.51
CA TRP A 88 -6.56 -7.16 8.10
C TRP A 88 -6.81 -6.18 9.26
N GLU A 89 -7.28 -6.68 10.40
CA GLU A 89 -7.55 -5.84 11.58
C GLU A 89 -6.28 -5.14 12.05
N SER A 90 -5.15 -5.86 12.10
CA SER A 90 -3.86 -5.27 12.45
C SER A 90 -3.38 -4.22 11.44
N LEU A 91 -3.63 -4.41 10.14
CA LEU A 91 -3.34 -3.39 9.13
C LEU A 91 -4.20 -2.15 9.35
N LYS A 92 -5.51 -2.34 9.57
CA LYS A 92 -6.47 -1.25 9.80
C LYS A 92 -6.09 -0.41 11.03
N ASP A 93 -5.80 -1.07 12.14
CA ASP A 93 -5.43 -0.44 13.42
C ASP A 93 -4.14 0.37 13.34
N ALA A 94 -3.26 0.04 12.38
CA ALA A 94 -2.03 0.79 12.17
C ALA A 94 -2.29 2.23 11.70
N PHE A 95 -3.40 2.52 11.02
CA PHE A 95 -3.64 3.84 10.42
C PHE A 95 -4.99 4.49 10.76
N ILE A 96 -6.03 3.72 11.08
CA ILE A 96 -7.38 4.28 11.27
C ILE A 96 -7.42 5.22 12.49
N TYR A 97 -8.16 6.33 12.37
CA TYR A 97 -8.25 7.35 13.44
C TYR A 97 -6.92 8.01 13.84
N LYS A 98 -5.87 7.85 13.04
CA LYS A 98 -4.56 8.48 13.28
C LYS A 98 -4.33 9.64 12.33
N ASN A 99 -3.51 10.59 12.77
CA ASN A 99 -2.97 11.59 11.85
C ASN A 99 -2.03 10.87 10.87
N PRO A 100 -2.29 10.95 9.55
CA PRO A 100 -1.55 10.19 8.56
C PRO A 100 -0.12 10.71 8.34
N CYS A 101 0.38 11.65 9.14
CA CYS A 101 1.79 12.05 9.18
C CYS A 101 2.50 11.67 10.49
N ASN A 102 1.82 11.01 11.42
CA ASN A 102 2.36 10.60 12.72
C ASN A 102 2.38 9.07 12.88
N ILE A 103 2.53 8.33 11.79
CA ILE A 103 2.61 6.86 11.86
C ILE A 103 4.02 6.44 12.25
N THR A 104 4.13 5.45 13.13
CA THR A 104 5.41 4.93 13.61
C THR A 104 5.58 3.45 13.26
N PRO A 105 6.81 2.91 13.31
CA PRO A 105 7.03 1.48 13.10
C PRO A 105 6.23 0.60 14.09
N GLU A 106 6.07 1.06 15.33
CA GLU A 106 5.33 0.34 16.37
C GLU A 106 3.86 0.13 16.00
N ASP A 107 3.26 1.04 15.22
CA ASP A 107 1.89 0.90 14.73
C ASP A 107 1.70 -0.32 13.83
N TYR A 108 2.74 -0.72 13.09
CA TYR A 108 2.72 -1.84 12.15
C TYR A 108 3.39 -3.10 12.68
N GLN A 109 4.11 -3.04 13.81
CA GLN A 109 4.82 -4.19 14.36
C GLN A 109 3.92 -5.43 14.54
N PRO A 110 2.67 -5.33 15.03
CA PRO A 110 1.80 -6.50 15.14
C PRO A 110 1.46 -7.13 13.77
N LEU A 111 1.31 -6.31 12.73
CA LEU A 111 1.05 -6.78 11.36
C LEU A 111 2.27 -7.55 10.83
N MET A 112 3.46 -7.02 11.07
CA MET A 112 4.73 -7.64 10.67
C MET A 112 4.88 -9.03 11.28
N GLU A 113 4.58 -9.19 12.57
CA GLU A 113 4.64 -10.47 13.27
C GLU A 113 3.62 -11.48 12.73
N LEU A 114 2.38 -11.03 12.51
CA LEU A 114 1.32 -11.90 11.99
C LEU A 114 1.62 -12.40 10.58
N ALA A 115 2.15 -11.54 9.71
CA ALA A 115 2.34 -11.85 8.30
C ALA A 115 3.73 -12.42 7.96
N SER A 116 4.68 -12.42 8.91
CA SER A 116 6.03 -12.95 8.70
C SER A 116 6.04 -14.42 8.28
N HIS A 117 6.85 -14.77 7.29
CA HIS A 117 7.08 -16.15 6.86
C HIS A 117 8.50 -16.30 6.30
N PRO A 118 9.06 -17.53 6.24
CA PRO A 118 10.39 -17.75 5.69
C PRO A 118 10.50 -17.31 4.23
N ILE A 119 11.66 -16.79 3.86
CA ILE A 119 12.03 -16.47 2.48
C ILE A 119 13.04 -17.52 1.99
N PRO A 120 12.76 -18.24 0.88
CA PRO A 120 13.71 -19.19 0.32
C PRO A 120 15.05 -18.54 -0.07
N CYS A 121 16.17 -19.15 0.35
CA CYS A 121 17.49 -18.68 -0.05
C CYS A 121 17.70 -18.73 -1.57
N ASN A 122 18.57 -17.86 -2.08
CA ASN A 122 18.92 -17.70 -3.49
C ASN A 122 17.78 -17.19 -4.39
N LYS A 123 16.66 -16.73 -3.82
CA LYS A 123 15.48 -16.28 -4.58
C LYS A 123 15.18 -14.78 -4.48
N SER A 124 15.78 -14.07 -3.53
CA SER A 124 15.40 -12.68 -3.21
C SER A 124 15.86 -11.71 -4.29
N LEU A 125 14.89 -11.09 -4.98
CA LEU A 125 15.12 -10.10 -6.03
C LEU A 125 14.63 -8.71 -5.59
N PHE A 126 15.57 -7.88 -5.16
CA PHE A 126 15.37 -6.47 -4.86
C PHE A 126 15.28 -5.65 -6.16
N TRP A 127 14.73 -4.44 -6.06
CA TRP A 127 14.61 -3.59 -7.24
C TRP A 127 14.50 -2.11 -6.90
N SER A 128 14.95 -1.26 -7.83
CA SER A 128 14.79 0.19 -7.73
C SER A 128 14.53 0.79 -9.10
N LYS A 129 13.38 1.46 -9.24
CA LYS A 129 12.90 2.08 -10.50
C LYS A 129 12.70 1.09 -11.66
N THR A 130 12.49 -0.19 -11.35
CA THR A 130 12.28 -1.30 -12.30
C THR A 130 11.03 -2.14 -11.98
N GLY A 131 10.12 -1.66 -11.12
CA GLY A 131 8.96 -2.40 -10.60
C GLY A 131 8.13 -3.15 -11.65
N ASP A 132 7.78 -2.49 -12.76
CA ASP A 132 6.99 -3.16 -13.82
C ASP A 132 7.79 -4.22 -14.59
N LEU A 133 9.12 -4.10 -14.67
CA LEU A 133 9.97 -5.09 -15.31
C LEU A 133 10.19 -6.29 -14.40
N VAL A 134 10.54 -6.05 -13.13
CA VAL A 134 10.82 -7.11 -12.16
C VAL A 134 9.58 -7.96 -11.89
N HIS A 135 8.38 -7.36 -11.76
CA HIS A 135 7.13 -8.11 -11.56
C HIS A 135 6.71 -8.92 -12.79
N ARG A 136 7.06 -8.48 -14.00
CA ARG A 136 6.87 -9.31 -15.20
C ARG A 136 7.86 -10.47 -15.21
N TYR A 137 9.09 -10.22 -14.78
CA TYR A 137 10.13 -11.25 -14.72
C TYR A 137 9.80 -12.35 -13.72
N THR A 138 9.43 -12.02 -12.48
CA THR A 138 9.10 -13.03 -11.45
C THR A 138 7.85 -13.84 -11.80
N LYS A 139 6.89 -13.26 -12.52
CA LYS A 139 5.75 -14.01 -13.11
C LYS A 139 6.18 -15.03 -14.16
N SER A 140 7.18 -14.69 -14.98
CA SER A 140 7.72 -15.59 -16.01
C SER A 140 8.77 -16.58 -15.48
N ASN A 141 9.40 -16.27 -14.36
CA ASN A 141 10.48 -17.03 -13.76
C ASN A 141 10.29 -17.13 -12.23
N GLN A 142 9.68 -18.24 -11.80
CA GLN A 142 9.37 -18.54 -10.39
C GLN A 142 10.60 -18.90 -9.53
N ASN A 143 11.81 -18.78 -10.09
CA ASN A 143 13.04 -18.93 -9.30
C ASN A 143 13.33 -17.69 -8.44
N PHE A 144 12.72 -16.55 -8.75
CA PHE A 144 12.90 -15.31 -8.00
C PHE A 144 11.59 -14.83 -7.42
N LEU A 145 11.68 -14.06 -6.34
CA LEU A 145 10.55 -13.40 -5.70
C LEU A 145 11.00 -12.01 -5.25
N THR A 146 10.16 -11.00 -5.48
CA THR A 146 10.34 -9.66 -4.90
C THR A 146 9.63 -9.57 -3.54
N LEU A 147 9.75 -8.43 -2.87
CA LEU A 147 8.92 -8.15 -1.69
C LEU A 147 7.41 -8.28 -2.01
N GLU A 148 6.98 -7.85 -3.20
CA GLU A 148 5.58 -7.94 -3.65
C GLU A 148 5.10 -9.37 -3.94
N ASP A 149 6.02 -10.33 -3.99
CA ASP A 149 5.71 -11.77 -4.08
C ASP A 149 5.65 -12.44 -2.68
N THR A 150 5.87 -11.68 -1.59
CA THR A 150 5.64 -12.13 -0.19
C THR A 150 4.21 -11.81 0.25
N LEU A 151 3.72 -12.41 1.35
CA LEU A 151 2.37 -12.15 1.85
C LEU A 151 2.09 -10.65 2.07
N LEU A 152 2.99 -9.95 2.78
CA LEU A 152 2.86 -8.52 3.07
C LEU A 152 2.82 -7.68 1.78
N GLY A 153 3.81 -7.90 0.91
CA GLY A 153 3.90 -7.13 -0.33
C GLY A 153 2.75 -7.43 -1.28
N TYR A 154 2.35 -8.70 -1.41
CA TYR A 154 1.25 -9.12 -2.28
C TYR A 154 -0.08 -8.48 -1.85
N MET A 155 -0.36 -8.43 -0.55
CA MET A 155 -1.55 -7.75 -0.02
C MET A 155 -1.53 -6.24 -0.31
N ALA A 156 -0.36 -5.61 -0.15
CA ALA A 156 -0.20 -4.15 -0.23
C ALA A 156 0.13 -3.61 -1.63
N ASP A 157 0.42 -4.46 -2.61
CA ASP A 157 0.91 -4.02 -3.91
C ASP A 157 -0.11 -3.14 -4.65
N ARG A 158 0.35 -1.99 -5.13
CA ARG A 158 -0.42 -0.98 -5.91
C ARG A 158 -1.68 -0.42 -5.24
N ILE A 159 -1.89 -0.63 -3.94
CA ILE A 159 -2.98 0.01 -3.17
C ILE A 159 -2.48 1.22 -2.36
N SER A 160 -3.40 2.03 -1.85
CA SER A 160 -3.13 3.21 -1.02
C SER A 160 -4.07 3.21 0.17
N TRP A 161 -3.61 3.70 1.32
CA TRP A 161 -4.44 3.83 2.51
C TRP A 161 -3.89 4.92 3.44
N CYS A 162 -4.81 5.62 4.10
CA CYS A 162 -4.49 6.51 5.20
C CYS A 162 -5.69 6.81 6.07
N GLY A 163 -5.41 7.16 7.32
CA GLY A 163 -6.42 7.54 8.29
C GLY A 163 -6.77 9.01 8.23
N ASP A 164 -7.76 9.36 9.04
CA ASP A 164 -8.02 10.73 9.46
C ASP A 164 -8.34 10.69 10.96
N PRO A 165 -7.86 11.65 11.79
CA PRO A 165 -8.27 11.74 13.19
C PRO A 165 -9.79 11.88 13.37
N SER A 166 -10.49 12.35 12.33
CA SER A 166 -11.93 12.58 12.33
C SER A 166 -12.70 11.37 11.79
N ALA A 167 -13.96 11.23 12.20
CA ALA A 167 -14.86 10.21 11.63
C ALA A 167 -14.99 10.39 10.09
N PRO A 168 -14.99 9.29 9.31
CA PRO A 168 -15.09 7.89 9.72
C PRO A 168 -13.76 7.20 10.06
N GLY A 169 -12.65 7.93 10.19
CA GLY A 169 -11.33 7.40 10.56
C GLY A 169 -10.45 6.99 9.38
N ILE A 170 -11.01 6.95 8.16
CA ILE A 170 -10.32 6.59 6.91
C ILE A 170 -10.55 7.68 5.87
N ASN A 171 -9.47 8.16 5.24
CA ASN A 171 -9.53 9.17 4.20
C ASN A 171 -9.52 8.56 2.79
N TYR A 172 -10.69 8.54 2.16
CA TYR A 172 -10.87 8.08 0.77
C TYR A 172 -10.67 9.19 -0.26
N GLU A 173 -10.62 10.46 0.16
CA GLU A 173 -10.45 11.59 -0.77
C GLU A 173 -8.98 11.76 -1.18
N SER A 174 -8.06 11.75 -0.21
CA SER A 174 -6.64 12.01 -0.45
C SER A 174 -5.75 11.43 0.64
N CYS A 175 -4.51 11.08 0.30
CA CYS A 175 -3.49 10.64 1.25
C CYS A 175 -2.19 11.43 1.09
N PRO A 176 -1.39 11.60 2.16
CA PRO A 176 -0.13 12.34 2.09
C PRO A 176 0.88 11.64 1.20
N LYS A 177 1.52 12.41 0.31
CA LYS A 177 2.71 11.96 -0.39
C LYS A 177 3.91 11.89 0.56
N ARG A 178 4.92 11.10 0.19
CA ARG A 178 6.20 11.04 0.93
C ARG A 178 6.86 12.41 1.12
N ASN A 179 6.70 13.34 0.17
CA ASN A 179 7.24 14.70 0.29
C ASN A 179 6.36 15.66 1.11
N GLU A 180 5.12 15.29 1.43
CA GLU A 180 4.28 16.04 2.37
C GLU A 180 4.60 15.63 3.81
N CYS A 181 4.81 14.33 4.05
CA CYS A 181 5.39 13.83 5.29
C CYS A 181 6.01 12.44 5.09
N GLU A 182 7.19 12.21 5.68
CA GLU A 182 7.91 10.94 5.52
C GLU A 182 7.30 9.78 6.33
N SER A 183 6.61 10.11 7.43
CA SER A 183 5.98 9.17 8.36
C SER A 183 4.50 8.93 8.03
N ASN A 184 4.20 8.77 6.74
CA ASN A 184 2.86 8.38 6.29
C ASN A 184 2.64 6.86 6.30
N PRO A 185 1.38 6.39 6.40
CA PRO A 185 1.07 4.96 6.54
C PRO A 185 1.76 4.07 5.51
N GLY A 186 1.67 4.42 4.22
CA GLY A 186 2.30 3.64 3.16
C GLY A 186 3.83 3.67 3.24
N SER A 187 4.43 4.82 3.53
CA SER A 187 5.89 4.95 3.61
C SER A 187 6.48 4.18 4.81
N VAL A 188 5.80 4.19 5.96
CA VAL A 188 6.24 3.41 7.12
C VAL A 188 6.07 1.91 6.86
N PHE A 189 4.92 1.50 6.32
CA PHE A 189 4.67 0.10 5.94
C PHE A 189 5.76 -0.45 5.02
N TRP A 190 6.04 0.24 3.90
CA TRP A 190 7.03 -0.25 2.94
C TRP A 190 8.45 -0.25 3.51
N LYS A 191 8.82 0.72 4.37
CA LYS A 191 10.11 0.69 5.07
C LYS A 191 10.24 -0.56 5.96
N MET A 192 9.19 -0.91 6.70
CA MET A 192 9.22 -2.08 7.58
C MET A 192 9.21 -3.40 6.80
N ALA A 193 8.35 -3.52 5.80
CA ALA A 193 8.29 -4.70 4.94
C ALA A 193 9.61 -4.93 4.19
N SER A 194 10.22 -3.86 3.65
CA SER A 194 11.55 -3.91 3.03
C SER A 194 12.65 -4.30 4.01
N LYS A 195 12.61 -3.79 5.25
CA LYS A 195 13.55 -4.20 6.30
C LYS A 195 13.44 -5.71 6.56
N MET A 196 12.24 -6.21 6.83
CA MET A 196 12.02 -7.64 7.09
C MET A 196 12.46 -8.53 5.93
N PHE A 197 12.15 -8.11 4.69
CA PHE A 197 12.55 -8.86 3.50
C PHE A 197 14.08 -8.94 3.36
N ALA A 198 14.78 -7.86 3.66
CA ALA A 198 16.24 -7.84 3.68
C ALA A 198 16.85 -8.71 4.80
N GLU A 199 16.30 -8.65 6.02
CA GLU A 199 16.76 -9.47 7.15
C GLU A 199 16.56 -10.97 6.93
N ALA A 200 15.53 -11.34 6.17
CA ALA A 200 15.20 -12.73 5.83
C ALA A 200 15.97 -13.27 4.60
N ALA A 201 16.61 -12.41 3.81
CA ALA A 201 17.32 -12.82 2.61
C ALA A 201 18.58 -13.65 2.94
N CYS A 202 18.87 -14.66 2.10
CA CYS A 202 20.02 -15.54 2.27
C CYS A 202 20.50 -16.12 0.92
N GLY A 203 21.76 -16.55 0.88
CA GLY A 203 22.43 -17.04 -0.32
C GLY A 203 22.74 -15.90 -1.30
N VAL A 204 22.57 -16.16 -2.60
CA VAL A 204 22.75 -15.14 -3.64
C VAL A 204 21.50 -14.26 -3.70
N VAL A 205 21.67 -12.96 -3.48
CA VAL A 205 20.60 -11.98 -3.63
C VAL A 205 20.78 -11.21 -4.92
N GLN A 206 19.68 -10.90 -5.60
CA GLN A 206 19.69 -10.18 -6.86
C GLN A 206 19.12 -8.78 -6.65
N VAL A 207 19.61 -7.79 -7.39
CA VAL A 207 19.00 -6.46 -7.46
C VAL A 207 18.88 -5.98 -8.89
N MET A 208 17.67 -5.66 -9.31
CA MET A 208 17.40 -5.08 -10.62
C MET A 208 17.33 -3.56 -10.55
N LEU A 209 18.28 -2.87 -11.19
CA LEU A 209 18.37 -1.41 -11.23
C LEU A 209 18.08 -0.88 -12.63
N ASN A 210 17.67 0.39 -12.71
CA ASN A 210 17.35 1.05 -13.98
C ASN A 210 18.52 1.93 -14.45
N GLY A 211 19.26 1.45 -15.45
CA GLY A 211 20.41 2.15 -16.04
C GLY A 211 20.02 3.32 -16.96
N SER A 212 18.74 3.45 -17.32
CA SER A 212 18.23 4.55 -18.16
C SER A 212 17.71 5.75 -17.36
N VAL A 213 17.98 5.81 -16.06
CA VAL A 213 17.65 6.96 -15.22
C VAL A 213 18.78 7.98 -15.29
N GLU A 214 18.53 9.15 -15.87
CA GLU A 214 19.54 10.22 -16.05
C GLU A 214 20.22 10.65 -14.75
N ALA A 215 19.48 10.64 -13.64
CA ALA A 215 20.00 11.02 -12.33
C ALA A 215 20.73 9.87 -11.58
N GLY A 216 21.09 8.80 -12.28
CA GLY A 216 21.73 7.60 -11.75
C GLY A 216 20.75 6.51 -11.32
N ALA A 217 21.20 5.27 -11.45
CA ALA A 217 20.46 4.05 -11.14
C ALA A 217 20.37 3.77 -9.63
N PHE A 218 21.37 4.21 -8.85
CA PHE A 218 21.41 4.09 -7.40
C PHE A 218 21.23 5.43 -6.69
N ARG A 219 20.43 5.44 -5.62
CA ARG A 219 20.24 6.60 -4.73
C ARG A 219 20.25 6.16 -3.29
N SER A 220 21.14 6.74 -2.47
CA SER A 220 21.21 6.43 -1.03
C SER A 220 19.94 6.77 -0.25
N SER A 221 19.03 7.58 -0.80
CA SER A 221 17.75 7.94 -0.17
C SER A 221 16.54 7.08 -0.60
N SER A 222 16.74 6.15 -1.55
CA SER A 222 15.70 5.17 -1.92
C SER A 222 15.51 4.13 -0.82
N ILE A 223 14.40 3.38 -0.82
CA ILE A 223 14.18 2.31 0.16
C ILE A 223 15.29 1.25 0.06
N PHE A 224 15.65 0.84 -1.16
CA PHE A 224 16.80 -0.02 -1.38
C PHE A 224 18.09 0.56 -0.78
N GLY A 225 18.36 1.84 -1.05
CA GLY A 225 19.57 2.53 -0.65
C GLY A 225 19.69 2.83 0.84
N SER A 226 18.58 3.08 1.55
CA SER A 226 18.58 3.50 2.95
C SER A 226 18.11 2.44 3.93
N ILE A 227 17.40 1.40 3.45
CA ILE A 227 16.82 0.34 4.30
C ILE A 227 17.37 -1.01 3.87
N GLU A 228 17.05 -1.47 2.66
CA GLU A 228 17.22 -2.89 2.31
C GLU A 228 18.67 -3.30 2.36
N ILE A 229 19.57 -2.54 1.70
CA ILE A 229 21.01 -2.81 1.75
C ILE A 229 21.44 -2.96 3.21
N PHE A 230 21.17 -1.95 4.05
CA PHE A 230 21.62 -1.88 5.45
C PHE A 230 21.05 -2.97 6.37
N ASN A 231 20.07 -3.73 5.92
CA ASN A 231 19.48 -4.84 6.69
C ASN A 231 19.79 -6.22 6.08
N LEU A 232 20.57 -6.30 5.00
CA LEU A 232 21.18 -7.55 4.55
C LEU A 232 22.20 -8.06 5.58
N ASP A 233 22.13 -9.36 5.86
CA ASP A 233 22.96 -10.07 6.83
C ASP A 233 24.19 -10.70 6.13
N PRO A 234 25.43 -10.24 6.39
CA PRO A 234 26.64 -10.74 5.75
C PRO A 234 26.97 -12.20 6.11
N ASP A 235 26.40 -12.74 7.19
CA ASP A 235 26.61 -14.14 7.57
C ASP A 235 25.66 -15.09 6.79
N LYS A 236 24.58 -14.55 6.20
CA LYS A 236 23.58 -15.33 5.45
C LYS A 236 23.64 -15.11 3.95
N VAL A 237 24.01 -13.90 3.51
CA VAL A 237 24.06 -13.52 2.09
C VAL A 237 25.47 -13.75 1.56
N SER A 238 25.59 -14.64 0.58
CA SER A 238 26.89 -15.03 0.01
C SER A 238 27.40 -14.04 -1.04
N GLU A 239 26.51 -13.53 -1.88
CA GLU A 239 26.82 -12.64 -3.00
C GLU A 239 25.63 -11.73 -3.33
N VAL A 240 25.92 -10.52 -3.81
CA VAL A 240 24.94 -9.57 -4.34
C VAL A 240 25.15 -9.43 -5.85
N HIS A 241 24.14 -9.82 -6.63
CA HIS A 241 24.16 -9.75 -8.09
C HIS A 241 23.34 -8.55 -8.57
N ILE A 242 24.00 -7.54 -9.12
CA ILE A 242 23.40 -6.32 -9.66
C ILE A 242 23.10 -6.52 -11.15
N TRP A 243 21.83 -6.45 -11.52
CA TRP A 243 21.39 -6.43 -12.91
C TRP A 243 21.01 -5.01 -13.30
N LEU A 244 21.90 -4.32 -14.03
CA LEU A 244 21.64 -2.97 -14.49
C LEU A 244 20.92 -3.02 -15.84
N MET A 245 19.61 -2.81 -15.81
CA MET A 245 18.76 -2.95 -16.99
C MET A 245 18.57 -1.63 -17.69
N GLN A 246 18.78 -1.63 -19.00
CA GLN A 246 18.54 -0.49 -19.87
C GLN A 246 17.18 -0.63 -20.54
N ASN A 247 16.50 0.48 -20.76
CA ASN A 247 15.31 0.49 -21.60
C ASN A 247 15.70 0.26 -23.06
N ILE A 248 14.96 -0.60 -23.75
CA ILE A 248 15.15 -0.82 -25.20
C ILE A 248 14.89 0.50 -25.94
N GLY A 249 15.89 0.98 -26.68
CA GLY A 249 15.85 2.29 -27.35
C GLY A 249 15.85 3.51 -26.42
N GLY A 250 16.03 3.30 -25.11
CA GLY A 250 16.13 4.36 -24.12
C GLY A 250 17.56 4.90 -23.96
N PRO A 251 17.74 5.96 -23.16
CA PRO A 251 19.06 6.49 -22.85
C PRO A 251 19.88 5.46 -22.07
N GLN A 252 21.15 5.35 -22.42
CA GLN A 252 22.15 4.53 -21.73
C GLN A 252 22.86 5.40 -20.68
N SER A 253 22.14 5.76 -19.61
CA SER A 253 22.59 6.79 -18.67
C SER A 253 23.69 6.33 -17.72
N GLU A 254 23.70 5.05 -17.35
CA GLU A 254 24.75 4.43 -16.55
C GLU A 254 25.13 3.04 -17.08
N SER A 255 26.25 2.52 -16.60
CA SER A 255 26.70 1.14 -16.76
C SER A 255 27.16 0.59 -15.40
N CYS A 256 27.58 -0.67 -15.34
CA CYS A 256 28.21 -1.22 -14.14
C CYS A 256 29.48 -0.46 -13.69
N SER A 257 30.15 0.24 -14.60
CA SER A 257 31.27 1.14 -14.30
C SER A 257 30.85 2.58 -14.00
N GLY A 258 29.55 2.88 -13.99
CA GLY A 258 28.98 4.20 -13.75
C GLY A 258 29.09 4.66 -12.29
N HIS A 259 29.13 5.98 -12.07
CA HIS A 259 29.42 6.57 -10.77
C HIS A 259 28.43 6.14 -9.66
N SER A 260 27.12 6.10 -9.91
CA SER A 260 26.18 5.71 -8.85
C SER A 260 26.28 4.22 -8.50
N ILE A 261 26.59 3.37 -9.48
CA ILE A 261 26.80 1.93 -9.29
C ILE A 261 28.11 1.66 -8.55
N GLN A 262 29.19 2.37 -8.88
CA GLN A 262 30.45 2.27 -8.12
C GLN A 262 30.26 2.67 -6.66
N ARG A 263 29.46 3.71 -6.39
CA ARG A 263 29.08 4.06 -5.01
C ARG A 263 28.30 2.95 -4.30
N LEU A 264 27.36 2.29 -4.99
CA LEU A 264 26.65 1.13 -4.44
C LEU A 264 27.61 -0.03 -4.13
N ILE A 265 28.51 -0.35 -5.06
CA ILE A 265 29.52 -1.39 -4.89
C ILE A 265 30.37 -1.10 -3.65
N SER A 266 30.89 0.12 -3.49
CA SER A 266 31.68 0.47 -2.31
C SER A 266 30.91 0.27 -0.98
N ILE A 267 29.63 0.65 -0.93
CA ILE A 267 28.79 0.44 0.27
C ILE A 267 28.61 -1.06 0.58
N LEU A 268 28.50 -1.90 -0.44
CA LEU A 268 28.37 -3.35 -0.28
C LEU A 268 29.69 -4.00 0.12
N GLU A 269 30.82 -3.56 -0.46
CA GLU A 269 32.17 -4.03 -0.12
C GLU A 269 32.54 -3.68 1.34
N GLU A 270 32.25 -2.45 1.78
CA GLU A 270 32.43 -2.02 3.18
C GLU A 270 31.66 -2.89 4.19
N ARG A 271 30.68 -3.65 3.70
CA ARG A 271 29.83 -4.55 4.47
C ARG A 271 30.12 -6.02 4.20
N ASN A 272 31.29 -6.31 3.64
CA ASN A 272 31.84 -7.65 3.39
C ASN A 272 31.03 -8.51 2.40
N PHE A 273 30.27 -7.89 1.50
CA PHE A 273 29.62 -8.62 0.42
C PHE A 273 30.56 -8.81 -0.76
N LYS A 274 30.39 -9.95 -1.45
CA LYS A 274 30.90 -10.13 -2.81
C LYS A 274 29.86 -9.61 -3.79
N ILE A 275 30.29 -8.90 -4.82
CA ILE A 275 29.40 -8.23 -5.77
C ILE A 275 29.73 -8.67 -7.19
N ILE A 276 28.69 -8.97 -7.96
CA ILE A 276 28.76 -9.12 -9.42
C ILE A 276 27.82 -8.09 -10.01
N CYS A 277 28.27 -7.35 -11.02
CA CYS A 277 27.41 -6.43 -11.77
C CYS A 277 27.39 -6.85 -13.24
N GLU A 278 26.18 -6.96 -13.79
CA GLU A 278 25.95 -7.29 -15.18
C GLU A 278 25.05 -6.22 -15.83
N ASP A 279 25.57 -5.60 -16.89
CA ASP A 279 24.78 -4.74 -17.76
C ASP A 279 23.87 -5.59 -18.64
N ASN A 280 22.57 -5.27 -18.65
CA ASN A 280 21.56 -5.93 -19.47
C ASN A 280 21.49 -7.46 -19.32
N TYR A 281 21.32 -7.93 -18.08
CA TYR A 281 21.17 -9.36 -17.77
C TYR A 281 20.25 -10.07 -18.77
N ARG A 282 20.82 -11.02 -19.53
CA ARG A 282 20.23 -11.48 -20.80
C ARG A 282 18.80 -11.99 -20.69
N PRO A 283 18.42 -12.83 -19.69
CA PRO A 283 17.04 -13.29 -19.54
C PRO A 283 16.03 -12.15 -19.37
N VAL A 284 16.39 -11.10 -18.64
CA VAL A 284 15.52 -9.94 -18.42
C VAL A 284 15.46 -9.08 -19.67
N GLN A 285 16.59 -8.90 -20.37
CA GLN A 285 16.63 -8.17 -21.64
C GLN A 285 15.73 -8.84 -22.70
N LEU A 286 15.75 -10.17 -22.80
CA LEU A 286 14.86 -10.92 -23.70
C LEU A 286 13.38 -10.69 -23.38
N LEU A 287 13.03 -10.59 -22.09
CA LEU A 287 11.66 -10.24 -21.68
C LEU A 287 11.28 -8.81 -22.10
N GLN A 288 12.19 -7.84 -22.03
CA GLN A 288 11.94 -6.48 -22.52
C GLN A 288 11.67 -6.48 -24.04
N CYS A 289 12.40 -7.32 -24.78
CA CYS A 289 12.29 -7.44 -26.23
C CYS A 289 10.95 -8.00 -26.73
N VAL A 290 10.14 -8.64 -25.87
CA VAL A 290 8.79 -9.10 -26.25
C VAL A 290 7.92 -7.96 -26.80
N HIS A 291 8.12 -6.71 -26.35
CA HIS A 291 7.32 -5.58 -26.80
C HIS A 291 7.89 -4.89 -28.05
N ASN A 292 9.20 -5.04 -28.31
CA ASN A 292 9.91 -4.38 -29.40
C ASN A 292 10.89 -5.36 -30.07
N PRO A 293 10.39 -6.48 -30.66
CA PRO A 293 11.25 -7.57 -31.13
C PRO A 293 12.19 -7.15 -32.26
N ASP A 294 11.79 -6.18 -33.08
CA ASP A 294 12.57 -5.71 -34.24
C ASP A 294 13.61 -4.63 -33.89
N HIS A 295 13.66 -4.19 -32.63
CA HIS A 295 14.66 -3.22 -32.19
C HIS A 295 16.08 -3.81 -32.28
N THR A 296 17.08 -2.98 -32.57
CA THR A 296 18.47 -3.43 -32.74
C THR A 296 19.02 -4.15 -31.51
N ASP A 297 18.67 -3.66 -30.32
CA ASP A 297 19.07 -4.25 -29.01
C ASP A 297 18.45 -5.63 -28.77
N CYS A 298 17.43 -6.01 -29.56
CA CYS A 298 16.66 -7.24 -29.42
C CYS A 298 17.05 -8.31 -30.44
N ARG A 299 18.02 -8.03 -31.31
CA ARG A 299 18.51 -9.02 -32.28
C ARG A 299 19.11 -10.22 -31.55
N LEU A 300 18.55 -11.40 -31.81
CA LEU A 300 19.00 -12.66 -31.20
C LEU A 300 20.35 -13.13 -31.75
N CYS A 301 20.65 -12.78 -32.99
CA CYS A 301 21.88 -13.14 -33.69
C CYS A 301 22.55 -11.87 -34.22
N THR A 302 23.81 -11.64 -33.83
CA THR A 302 24.69 -10.78 -34.62
C THR A 302 25.16 -11.61 -35.80
N ASN A 303 24.86 -11.20 -37.03
CA ASN A 303 25.44 -11.83 -38.20
C ASN A 303 26.97 -11.69 -38.07
N SER A 304 27.61 -12.80 -37.74
CA SER A 304 29.06 -12.91 -37.79
C SER A 304 29.40 -13.07 -39.27
N THR A 305 29.65 -11.94 -39.94
CA THR A 305 30.35 -11.91 -41.24
C THR A 305 31.83 -11.76 -41.01
#